data_AF-A0A7T9DIY2-F1
#
_entry.id   AF-A0A7T9DIY2-F1
#
_cell.length_a   1.000
_cell.length_b   1.000
_cell.length_c   1.000
_cell.angle_alpha   90.00
_cell.angle_beta   90.00
_cell.angle_gamma   90.00
#
_symmetry.space_group_name_H-M   'P 1'
#
loop_
_entity.id
_entity.type
_entity.pdbx_description
1 polymer ?
#
loop_
_entity_poly.entity_id
_entity_poly.type
_entity_poly.pdbx_seq_one_letter_code
_entity_poly.pdbx_strand_id
1 'polypeptide(L)'
;MTSTPLSLPQFHAREFLILLQVVVLYLFSSLFQSHRTALLIITFAYLVVFLFHDNPQFRAFLALIAVFIFMFGITYEAVHQREILLSQFNTSDAVVQMESAGKLFLHGKNPYAEDYFGTELQEIDDLNTEKTYWKKLGLDHNPAMYHFAYPPGAFLIPAALTSVTGPIDLRLLFLPFELLGLILLFMLIRHHELKILGVLLWGLLHLFGGLAIGAMDLFIISILLIALLLMQRNHHLAAAVLFGIMGAVKQSVWIVIGLVLIWAFWQKKLKTYMVAPIIVVLVLLPFLLWNPVAMVDDMLLYFANATAYAYPINIEAGGMPLLLQTIGLSFAQIQAFPYFVLQLLVGIPLLVLIARKLQKMSDPHYIYVYSGVLVFGVAVVYKFPHFNYFNFALTLFALGMLFIIDHGDKKIE
;
A
#
# COMPACT_ATOMS: atom_id res chain seq x y z
N MET A 1 -12.43 49.37 1.02
CA MET A 1 -11.18 48.76 0.51
C MET A 1 -11.49 47.31 0.18
N THR A 2 -11.70 47.04 -1.11
CA THR A 2 -11.99 45.73 -1.68
C THR A 2 -10.71 44.91 -1.71
N SER A 3 -10.58 43.92 -0.84
CA SER A 3 -9.50 42.95 -0.89
C SER A 3 -9.67 42.08 -2.13
N THR A 4 -8.80 42.27 -3.12
CA THR A 4 -8.60 41.35 -4.23
C THR A 4 -8.32 39.95 -3.68
N PRO A 5 -8.98 38.88 -4.20
CA PRO A 5 -8.59 37.53 -3.85
C PRO A 5 -7.18 37.29 -4.39
N LEU A 6 -6.29 36.77 -3.54
CA LEU A 6 -5.00 36.22 -3.97
C LEU A 6 -5.28 35.14 -5.02
N SER A 7 -5.09 35.48 -6.30
CA SER A 7 -4.90 34.49 -7.35
C SER A 7 -3.66 33.69 -6.99
N LEU A 8 -3.83 32.39 -6.69
CA LEU A 8 -2.72 31.46 -6.61
C LEU A 8 -1.85 31.65 -7.87
N PRO A 9 -0.54 31.91 -7.74
CA PRO A 9 0.33 32.09 -8.90
C PRO A 9 0.29 30.81 -9.72
N GLN A 10 -0.37 30.84 -10.88
CA GLN A 10 -0.49 29.72 -11.83
C GLN A 10 0.89 29.23 -12.34
N PHE A 11 1.95 29.97 -12.04
CA PHE A 11 3.30 29.72 -12.53
C PHE A 11 4.07 28.65 -11.75
N HIS A 12 3.77 28.39 -10.47
CA HIS A 12 4.61 27.52 -9.62
C HIS A 12 4.22 26.03 -9.57
N ALA A 13 2.97 25.68 -9.94
CA ALA A 13 2.55 24.27 -9.92
C ALA A 13 3.31 23.45 -10.97
N ARG A 14 3.46 23.98 -12.18
CA ARG A 14 4.13 23.31 -13.31
C ARG A 14 5.62 23.09 -13.07
N GLU A 15 6.28 24.06 -12.43
CA GLU A 15 7.72 24.00 -12.11
C GLU A 15 7.99 23.06 -10.93
N PHE A 16 7.15 23.12 -9.88
CA PHE A 16 7.18 22.17 -8.78
C PHE A 16 6.93 20.74 -9.25
N LEU A 17 6.06 20.57 -10.25
CA LEU A 17 5.74 19.27 -10.86
C LEU A 17 6.90 18.68 -11.65
N ILE A 18 7.58 19.49 -12.46
CA ILE A 18 8.76 19.08 -13.20
C ILE A 18 9.90 18.76 -12.23
N LEU A 19 10.08 19.59 -11.19
CA LEU A 19 11.11 19.36 -10.17
C LEU A 19 10.83 18.10 -9.34
N LEU A 20 9.58 17.87 -8.92
CA LEU A 20 9.17 16.67 -8.19
C LEU A 20 9.33 15.41 -9.06
N GLN A 21 8.93 15.47 -10.33
CA GLN A 21 9.13 14.37 -11.28
C GLN A 21 10.61 14.08 -11.51
N VAL A 22 11.44 15.09 -11.71
CA VAL A 22 12.89 14.92 -11.93
C VAL A 22 13.58 14.42 -10.66
N VAL A 23 13.22 14.92 -9.47
CA VAL A 23 13.79 14.49 -8.20
C VAL A 23 13.36 13.05 -7.86
N VAL A 24 12.10 12.68 -8.09
CA VAL A 24 11.61 11.31 -7.91
C VAL A 24 12.24 10.38 -8.95
N LEU A 25 12.30 10.75 -10.23
CA LEU A 25 12.97 9.93 -11.23
C LEU A 25 14.47 9.78 -10.96
N TYR A 26 15.16 10.84 -10.50
CA TYR A 26 16.59 10.83 -10.20
C TYR A 26 16.91 10.00 -8.95
N LEU A 27 16.25 10.27 -7.82
CA LEU A 27 16.49 9.55 -6.57
C LEU A 27 16.19 8.05 -6.71
N PHE A 28 15.16 7.68 -7.46
CA PHE A 28 14.75 6.29 -7.60
C PHE A 28 15.43 5.55 -8.75
N SER A 29 15.93 6.25 -9.79
CA SER A 29 16.78 5.62 -10.82
C SER A 29 18.02 4.94 -10.20
N SER A 30 18.53 5.46 -9.08
CA SER A 30 19.68 4.89 -8.37
C SER A 30 19.43 3.47 -7.82
N LEU A 31 18.17 3.08 -7.56
CA LEU A 31 17.81 1.86 -6.82
C LEU A 31 17.55 0.62 -7.70
N PHE A 32 17.17 0.76 -8.97
CA PHE A 32 16.83 -0.39 -9.84
C PHE A 32 17.49 -0.26 -11.22
N GLN A 33 18.63 -0.93 -11.43
CA GLN A 33 19.41 -0.82 -12.67
C GLN A 33 18.74 -1.46 -13.90
N SER A 34 17.97 -2.54 -13.74
CA SER A 34 17.47 -3.37 -14.84
C SER A 34 16.30 -2.76 -15.63
N HIS A 35 15.58 -1.79 -15.07
CA HIS A 35 14.37 -1.22 -15.70
C HIS A 35 14.53 0.22 -16.20
N ARG A 36 15.74 0.80 -16.06
CA ARG A 36 16.03 2.20 -16.42
C ARG A 36 15.72 2.52 -17.88
N THR A 37 16.03 1.60 -18.79
CA THR A 37 15.89 1.83 -20.23
C THR A 37 14.42 1.90 -20.67
N ALA A 38 13.57 1.00 -20.17
CA ALA A 38 12.14 1.01 -20.49
C ALA A 38 11.44 2.26 -19.93
N LEU A 39 11.82 2.68 -18.72
CA LEU A 39 11.37 3.93 -18.10
C LEU A 39 11.75 5.16 -18.92
N LEU A 40 12.98 5.23 -19.41
CA LEU A 40 13.43 6.32 -20.28
C LEU A 40 12.67 6.33 -21.60
N ILE A 41 12.41 5.16 -22.20
CA ILE A 41 11.66 5.06 -23.46
C ILE A 41 10.21 5.50 -23.29
N ILE A 42 9.52 5.06 -22.24
CA ILE A 42 8.11 5.43 -22.00
C ILE A 42 7.97 6.88 -21.57
N THR A 43 8.88 7.36 -20.72
CA THR A 43 8.93 8.79 -20.35
C THR A 43 9.20 9.63 -21.60
N PHE A 44 10.10 9.20 -22.48
CA PHE A 44 10.38 9.87 -23.75
C PHE A 44 9.18 9.82 -24.70
N ALA A 45 8.52 8.67 -24.88
CA ALA A 45 7.34 8.54 -25.72
C ALA A 45 6.17 9.39 -25.21
N TYR A 46 5.97 9.42 -23.89
CA TYR A 46 5.01 10.30 -23.24
C TYR A 46 5.37 11.78 -23.45
N LEU A 47 6.64 12.17 -23.28
CA LEU A 47 7.10 13.54 -23.52
C LEU A 47 6.91 13.96 -24.99
N VAL A 48 7.18 13.07 -25.94
CA VAL A 48 6.93 13.30 -27.37
C VAL A 48 5.43 13.56 -27.60
N VAL A 49 4.55 12.65 -27.16
CA VAL A 49 3.10 12.84 -27.27
C VAL A 49 2.62 14.12 -26.57
N PHE A 50 3.17 14.42 -25.40
CA PHE A 50 2.82 15.58 -24.60
C PHE A 50 3.22 16.91 -25.28
N LEU A 51 4.34 16.91 -26.00
CA LEU A 51 4.86 18.06 -26.74
C LEU A 51 4.16 18.29 -28.08
N PHE A 52 3.60 17.25 -28.70
CA PHE A 52 3.05 17.33 -30.06
C PHE A 52 1.52 17.26 -30.16
N HIS A 53 0.78 17.19 -29.06
CA HIS A 53 -0.68 17.16 -29.10
C HIS A 53 -1.34 18.18 -28.17
N ASP A 54 -2.15 19.07 -28.74
CA ASP A 54 -2.75 20.18 -28.01
C ASP A 54 -3.92 19.76 -27.10
N ASN A 55 -4.63 18.66 -27.42
CA ASN A 55 -5.78 18.23 -26.63
C ASN A 55 -5.34 17.60 -25.30
N PRO A 56 -5.63 18.24 -24.14
CA PRO A 56 -5.19 17.75 -22.85
C PRO A 56 -5.90 16.47 -22.38
N GLN A 57 -7.15 16.23 -22.81
CA GLN A 57 -7.86 14.99 -22.47
C GLN A 57 -7.25 13.79 -23.19
N PHE A 58 -6.88 13.98 -24.46
CA PHE A 58 -6.19 12.94 -25.23
C PHE A 58 -4.80 12.66 -24.65
N ARG A 59 -4.05 13.69 -24.24
CA ARG A 59 -2.77 13.51 -23.53
C ARG A 59 -2.93 12.71 -22.24
N ALA A 60 -3.95 13.01 -21.43
CA ALA A 60 -4.25 12.26 -20.21
C ALA A 60 -4.63 10.79 -20.50
N PHE A 61 -5.38 10.55 -21.57
CA PHE A 61 -5.75 9.20 -21.99
C PHE A 61 -4.53 8.39 -22.45
N LEU A 62 -3.65 8.99 -23.26
CA LEU A 62 -2.41 8.36 -23.67
C LEU A 62 -1.45 8.13 -22.50
N ALA A 63 -1.40 9.04 -21.52
CA ALA A 63 -0.66 8.82 -20.27
C ALA A 63 -1.16 7.56 -19.55
N LEU A 64 -2.49 7.41 -19.43
CA LEU A 64 -3.11 6.26 -18.77
C LEU A 64 -2.73 4.96 -19.48
N ILE A 65 -2.88 4.91 -20.82
CA ILE A 65 -2.52 3.74 -21.60
C ILE A 65 -1.03 3.42 -21.44
N ALA A 66 -0.15 4.42 -21.56
CA ALA A 66 1.30 4.22 -21.46
C ALA A 66 1.70 3.69 -20.08
N VAL A 67 1.16 4.28 -19.00
CA VAL A 67 1.39 3.82 -17.62
C VAL A 67 0.88 2.38 -17.45
N PHE A 68 -0.34 2.08 -17.90
CA PHE A 68 -0.89 0.74 -17.75
C PHE A 68 -0.13 -0.32 -18.55
N ILE A 69 0.20 -0.07 -19.83
CA ILE A 69 1.00 -0.99 -20.65
C ILE A 69 2.33 -1.28 -19.96
N PHE A 70 2.95 -0.28 -19.36
CA PHE A 70 4.20 -0.47 -18.65
C PHE A 70 4.05 -1.28 -17.37
N MET A 71 3.03 -0.99 -16.55
CA MET A 71 2.69 -1.76 -15.35
C MET A 71 2.42 -3.22 -15.72
N PHE A 72 1.63 -3.43 -16.76
CA PHE A 72 1.33 -4.75 -17.30
C PHE A 72 2.60 -5.46 -17.76
N GLY A 73 3.42 -4.81 -18.59
CA GLY A 73 4.63 -5.40 -19.16
C GLY A 73 5.62 -5.85 -18.10
N ILE A 74 5.91 -5.01 -17.10
CA ILE A 74 6.82 -5.38 -15.99
C ILE A 74 6.23 -6.51 -15.15
N THR A 75 4.94 -6.44 -14.82
CA THR A 75 4.30 -7.45 -13.97
C THR A 75 4.22 -8.79 -14.69
N TYR A 76 3.84 -8.78 -15.96
CA TYR A 76 3.82 -9.97 -16.80
C TYR A 76 5.20 -10.59 -16.92
N GLU A 77 6.24 -9.78 -17.17
CA GLU A 77 7.62 -10.27 -17.20
C GLU A 77 8.03 -10.87 -15.85
N ALA A 78 7.71 -10.24 -14.72
CA ALA A 78 8.03 -10.77 -13.40
C ALA A 78 7.31 -12.10 -13.10
N VAL A 79 6.06 -12.24 -13.55
CA VAL A 79 5.30 -13.50 -13.46
C VAL A 79 5.93 -14.58 -14.36
N HIS A 80 6.24 -14.24 -15.60
CA HIS A 80 6.84 -15.16 -16.56
C HIS A 80 8.24 -15.64 -16.13
N GLN A 81 9.06 -14.75 -15.58
CA GLN A 81 10.37 -15.08 -15.04
C GLN A 81 10.28 -15.97 -13.80
N ARG A 82 9.24 -15.81 -12.97
CA ARG A 82 8.98 -16.74 -11.86
C ARG A 82 8.63 -18.14 -12.38
N GLU A 83 7.82 -18.22 -13.44
CA GLU A 83 7.41 -19.50 -14.05
C GLU A 83 8.60 -20.24 -14.69
N ILE A 84 9.47 -19.53 -15.43
CA ILE A 84 10.59 -20.16 -16.14
C ILE A 84 11.77 -20.45 -15.23
N LEU A 85 12.15 -19.51 -14.37
CA LEU A 85 13.43 -19.58 -13.65
C LEU A 85 13.30 -19.93 -12.18
N LEU A 86 12.06 -20.12 -11.66
CA LEU A 86 11.77 -20.10 -10.21
C LEU A 86 12.42 -18.89 -9.52
N SER A 87 12.67 -17.82 -10.28
CA SER A 87 13.64 -16.84 -9.84
C SER A 87 13.03 -15.95 -8.76
N GLN A 88 13.75 -15.83 -7.64
CA GLN A 88 14.68 -14.72 -7.68
C GLN A 88 14.11 -13.31 -7.66
N PHE A 89 14.05 -12.83 -8.90
CA PHE A 89 14.06 -11.44 -9.21
C PHE A 89 12.64 -10.93 -9.10
N ASN A 90 12.44 -10.07 -8.12
CA ASN A 90 11.24 -9.26 -7.98
C ASN A 90 10.00 -10.06 -7.55
N THR A 91 10.07 -10.93 -6.54
CA THR A 91 8.87 -11.47 -5.88
C THR A 91 9.01 -11.37 -4.36
N SER A 92 8.04 -10.74 -3.69
CA SER A 92 8.00 -10.62 -2.23
C SER A 92 7.58 -11.96 -1.61
N ASP A 93 8.17 -12.29 -0.47
CA ASP A 93 7.68 -13.33 0.44
C ASP A 93 6.16 -13.22 0.71
N ALA A 94 5.64 -12.01 0.90
CA ALA A 94 4.23 -11.73 1.17
C ALA A 94 3.26 -12.39 0.17
N VAL A 95 3.50 -12.20 -1.14
CA VAL A 95 2.55 -12.66 -2.16
C VAL A 95 2.55 -14.19 -2.27
N VAL A 96 3.74 -14.78 -2.17
CA VAL A 96 3.93 -16.24 -2.24
C VAL A 96 3.34 -16.88 -0.98
N GLN A 97 3.57 -16.28 0.18
CA GLN A 97 3.02 -16.75 1.44
C GLN A 97 1.48 -16.77 1.43
N MET A 98 0.82 -15.77 0.83
CA MET A 98 -0.65 -15.76 0.67
C MET A 98 -1.14 -16.88 -0.25
N GLU A 99 -0.43 -17.14 -1.35
CA GLU A 99 -0.74 -18.25 -2.27
C GLU A 99 -0.60 -19.60 -1.56
N SER A 100 0.52 -19.81 -0.86
CA SER A 100 0.79 -21.05 -0.09
C SER A 100 -0.19 -21.22 1.08
N ALA A 101 -0.52 -20.14 1.80
CA ALA A 101 -1.54 -20.15 2.85
C ALA A 101 -2.91 -20.55 2.29
N GLY A 102 -3.27 -20.04 1.11
CA GLY A 102 -4.50 -20.40 0.42
C GLY A 102 -4.54 -21.88 0.08
N LYS A 103 -3.41 -22.45 -0.40
CA LYS A 103 -3.28 -23.89 -0.66
C LYS A 103 -3.41 -24.72 0.62
N LEU A 104 -2.73 -24.34 1.71
CA LEU A 104 -2.84 -25.03 3.00
C LEU A 104 -4.31 -25.05 3.48
N PHE A 105 -4.99 -23.91 3.41
CA PHE A 105 -6.40 -23.78 3.76
C PHE A 105 -7.30 -24.72 2.93
N LEU A 106 -7.09 -24.79 1.61
CA LEU A 106 -7.84 -25.71 0.75
C LEU A 106 -7.61 -27.20 1.08
N HIS A 107 -6.49 -27.54 1.70
CA HIS A 107 -6.20 -28.88 2.22
C HIS A 107 -6.72 -29.10 3.66
N GLY A 108 -7.50 -28.16 4.21
CA GLY A 108 -8.05 -28.26 5.56
C GLY A 108 -7.05 -27.99 6.67
N LYS A 109 -5.88 -27.41 6.34
CA LYS A 109 -4.89 -26.98 7.33
C LYS A 109 -5.14 -25.53 7.74
N ASN A 110 -4.79 -25.19 8.99
CA ASN A 110 -4.91 -23.82 9.48
C ASN A 110 -3.63 -23.04 9.13
N PRO A 111 -3.66 -22.03 8.24
CA PRO A 111 -2.45 -21.33 7.81
C PRO A 111 -1.67 -20.65 8.94
N TYR A 112 -2.31 -20.32 10.07
CA TYR A 112 -1.64 -19.72 11.22
C TYR A 112 -0.90 -20.74 12.10
N ALA A 113 -1.21 -22.03 11.97
CA ALA A 113 -0.65 -23.09 12.83
C ALA A 113 0.38 -23.98 12.10
N GLU A 114 0.60 -23.72 10.82
CA GLU A 114 1.52 -24.47 9.98
C GLU A 114 2.77 -23.62 9.73
N ASP A 115 3.89 -24.30 9.56
CA ASP A 115 5.03 -23.71 8.89
C ASP A 115 4.84 -23.78 7.36
N TYR A 116 5.68 -23.04 6.65
CA TYR A 116 5.67 -22.95 5.20
C TYR A 116 6.76 -23.80 4.55
N PHE A 117 7.39 -24.71 5.30
CA PHE A 117 8.35 -25.65 4.73
C PHE A 117 7.64 -26.60 3.76
N GLY A 118 8.33 -26.97 2.69
CA GLY A 118 7.80 -27.77 1.57
C GLY A 118 6.81 -27.00 0.67
N THR A 119 6.67 -25.69 0.85
CA THR A 119 5.87 -24.83 -0.04
C THR A 119 6.75 -24.05 -1.00
N GLU A 120 6.14 -23.36 -1.97
CA GLU A 120 6.85 -22.49 -2.90
C GLU A 120 7.59 -21.34 -2.19
N LEU A 121 7.17 -20.97 -0.97
CA LEU A 121 7.90 -19.99 -0.15
C LEU A 121 9.29 -20.53 0.25
N GLN A 122 9.39 -21.83 0.55
CA GLN A 122 10.69 -22.46 0.84
C GLN A 122 11.58 -22.43 -0.39
N GLU A 123 11.06 -22.76 -1.57
CA GLU A 123 11.87 -22.77 -2.79
C GLU A 123 12.48 -21.39 -3.06
N ILE A 124 11.72 -20.32 -2.81
CA ILE A 124 12.21 -18.95 -2.92
C ILE A 124 13.25 -18.66 -1.83
N ASP A 125 13.00 -18.98 -0.56
CA ASP A 125 13.97 -18.82 0.54
C ASP A 125 15.29 -19.56 0.26
N ASP A 126 15.19 -20.77 -0.29
CA ASP A 126 16.34 -21.63 -0.54
C ASP A 126 17.23 -21.11 -1.66
N LEU A 127 16.61 -20.53 -2.68
CA LEU A 127 17.31 -19.84 -3.76
C LEU A 127 17.87 -18.51 -3.26
N ASN A 128 17.16 -17.78 -2.39
CA ASN A 128 17.43 -16.38 -2.08
C ASN A 128 18.86 -16.11 -1.61
N THR A 129 19.56 -15.16 -2.23
CA THR A 129 20.81 -14.60 -1.69
C THR A 129 20.59 -13.89 -0.34
N GLU A 130 19.33 -13.60 0.01
CA GLU A 130 18.90 -13.28 1.38
C GLU A 130 19.23 -14.37 2.40
N LYS A 131 19.54 -15.62 2.03
CA LYS A 131 20.22 -16.54 2.96
C LYS A 131 21.45 -15.87 3.58
N THR A 132 22.13 -14.99 2.86
CA THR A 132 23.22 -14.17 3.42
C THR A 132 22.69 -13.11 4.39
N TYR A 133 21.54 -12.49 4.12
CA TYR A 133 20.90 -11.50 5.00
C TYR A 133 20.36 -12.14 6.28
N TRP A 134 19.48 -13.13 6.17
CA TRP A 134 18.92 -13.84 7.32
C TRP A 134 20.02 -14.51 8.16
N LYS A 135 21.04 -15.13 7.53
CA LYS A 135 22.21 -15.64 8.26
C LYS A 135 23.05 -14.55 8.92
N LYS A 136 23.20 -13.36 8.32
CA LYS A 136 23.85 -12.21 9.00
C LYS A 136 23.09 -11.81 10.26
N LEU A 137 21.77 -12.03 10.29
CA LEU A 137 20.91 -11.81 11.44
C LEU A 137 20.84 -13.01 12.41
N GLY A 138 21.60 -14.08 12.14
CA GLY A 138 21.63 -15.29 12.97
C GLY A 138 20.43 -16.22 12.78
N LEU A 139 19.72 -16.10 11.66
CA LEU A 139 18.56 -16.91 11.30
C LEU A 139 18.92 -17.89 10.18
N ASP A 140 18.49 -19.14 10.32
CA ASP A 140 18.74 -20.17 9.30
C ASP A 140 17.85 -20.00 8.05
N HIS A 141 16.66 -19.44 8.25
CA HIS A 141 15.61 -19.25 7.23
C HIS A 141 14.91 -17.90 7.40
N ASN A 142 14.23 -17.42 6.35
CA ASN A 142 13.33 -16.28 6.45
C ASN A 142 12.27 -16.51 7.55
N PRO A 143 12.07 -15.59 8.52
CA PRO A 143 11.02 -15.68 9.54
C PRO A 143 9.60 -15.86 8.98
N ALA A 144 9.32 -15.41 7.75
CA ALA A 144 8.05 -15.64 7.07
C ALA A 144 7.76 -17.14 6.84
N MET A 145 8.76 -18.02 6.96
CA MET A 145 8.56 -19.47 6.91
C MET A 145 7.77 -20.01 8.10
N TYR A 146 7.69 -19.27 9.20
CA TYR A 146 7.10 -19.74 10.46
C TYR A 146 5.78 -19.06 10.81
N HIS A 147 5.44 -17.96 10.16
CA HIS A 147 4.33 -17.09 10.59
C HIS A 147 3.54 -16.51 9.42
N PHE A 148 2.21 -16.68 9.42
CA PHE A 148 1.31 -16.00 8.51
C PHE A 148 0.88 -14.62 9.02
N ALA A 149 1.61 -13.58 8.62
CA ALA A 149 1.51 -12.28 9.25
C ALA A 149 0.32 -11.39 8.80
N TYR A 150 -0.67 -11.96 8.13
CA TYR A 150 -1.78 -11.23 7.52
C TYR A 150 -3.15 -11.68 8.05
N PRO A 151 -4.17 -10.80 8.01
CA PRO A 151 -5.57 -11.19 8.21
C PRO A 151 -6.05 -12.27 7.21
N PRO A 152 -7.07 -13.08 7.56
CA PRO A 152 -7.45 -14.25 6.75
C PRO A 152 -7.89 -13.94 5.33
N GLY A 153 -8.46 -12.75 5.10
CA GLY A 153 -8.85 -12.31 3.75
C GLY A 153 -7.69 -12.33 2.76
N ALA A 154 -6.45 -12.18 3.23
CA ALA A 154 -5.25 -12.24 2.39
C ALA A 154 -5.06 -13.61 1.71
N PHE A 155 -5.39 -14.72 2.38
CA PHE A 155 -5.30 -16.05 1.78
C PHE A 155 -6.66 -16.60 1.31
N LEU A 156 -7.77 -16.09 1.84
CA LEU A 156 -9.11 -16.52 1.40
C LEU A 156 -9.39 -16.12 -0.06
N ILE A 157 -8.90 -14.95 -0.49
CA ILE A 157 -9.02 -14.50 -1.89
C ILE A 157 -8.27 -15.45 -2.85
N PRO A 158 -6.95 -15.71 -2.68
CA PRO A 158 -6.25 -16.66 -3.54
C PRO A 158 -6.79 -18.09 -3.40
N ALA A 159 -7.23 -18.53 -2.21
CA ALA A 159 -7.87 -19.84 -2.05
C ALA A 159 -9.14 -19.98 -2.90
N ALA A 160 -10.04 -18.98 -2.82
CA ALA A 160 -11.26 -18.97 -3.62
C ALA A 160 -10.95 -18.99 -5.12
N LEU A 161 -9.99 -18.18 -5.56
CA LEU A 161 -9.59 -18.14 -6.96
C LEU A 161 -8.96 -19.46 -7.41
N THR A 162 -8.02 -19.99 -6.63
CA THR A 162 -7.35 -21.29 -6.88
C THR A 162 -8.35 -22.44 -7.00
N SER A 163 -9.41 -22.44 -6.20
CA SER A 163 -10.44 -23.49 -6.25
C SER A 163 -11.24 -23.53 -7.57
N VAL A 164 -11.26 -22.43 -8.32
CA VAL A 164 -12.01 -22.30 -9.57
C VAL A 164 -11.10 -22.35 -10.80
N THR A 165 -9.93 -21.69 -10.74
CA THR A 165 -9.03 -21.51 -11.89
C THR A 165 -7.78 -22.37 -11.84
N GLY A 166 -7.53 -23.07 -10.73
CA GLY A 166 -6.21 -23.63 -10.43
C GLY A 166 -5.24 -22.57 -9.91
N PRO A 167 -3.99 -22.96 -9.56
CA PRO A 167 -2.98 -22.06 -9.01
C PRO A 167 -2.74 -20.86 -9.91
N ILE A 168 -2.71 -19.67 -9.31
CA ILE A 168 -2.50 -18.41 -10.01
C ILE A 168 -1.47 -17.56 -9.26
N ASP A 169 -0.65 -16.84 -10.01
CA ASP A 169 0.17 -15.78 -9.46
C ASP A 169 -0.70 -14.56 -9.12
N LEU A 170 -0.76 -14.20 -7.84
CA LEU A 170 -1.60 -13.13 -7.32
C LEU A 170 -1.29 -11.76 -7.95
N ARG A 171 -0.11 -11.55 -8.53
CA ARG A 171 0.22 -10.30 -9.23
C ARG A 171 -0.67 -10.07 -10.45
N LEU A 172 -1.11 -11.15 -11.11
CA LEU A 172 -2.07 -11.05 -12.21
C LEU A 172 -3.45 -10.59 -11.73
N LEU A 173 -3.82 -10.91 -10.50
CA LEU A 173 -5.05 -10.42 -9.88
C LEU A 173 -4.96 -8.91 -9.59
N PHE A 174 -3.78 -8.38 -9.28
CA PHE A 174 -3.61 -6.95 -8.99
C PHE A 174 -3.79 -6.07 -10.23
N LEU A 175 -3.39 -6.54 -11.43
CA LEU A 175 -3.44 -5.77 -12.68
C LEU A 175 -4.83 -5.19 -13.03
N PRO A 176 -5.94 -5.96 -12.98
CA PRO A 176 -7.28 -5.40 -13.16
C PRO A 176 -7.62 -4.27 -12.18
N PHE A 177 -7.15 -4.37 -10.92
CA PHE A 177 -7.39 -3.32 -9.93
C PHE A 177 -6.52 -2.10 -10.15
N GLU A 178 -5.30 -2.25 -10.67
CA GLU A 178 -4.48 -1.12 -11.11
C GLU A 178 -5.12 -0.38 -12.28
N LEU A 179 -5.62 -1.12 -13.28
CA LEU A 179 -6.37 -0.52 -14.39
C LEU A 179 -7.60 0.23 -13.87
N LEU A 180 -8.33 -0.39 -12.95
CA LEU A 180 -9.50 0.23 -12.33
C LEU A 180 -9.12 1.53 -11.59
N GLY A 181 -8.04 1.52 -10.79
CA GLY A 181 -7.53 2.71 -10.11
C GLY A 181 -7.22 3.86 -11.09
N LEU A 182 -6.50 3.56 -12.17
CA LEU A 182 -6.18 4.52 -13.23
C LEU A 182 -7.43 5.06 -13.93
N ILE A 183 -8.37 4.20 -14.29
CA ILE A 183 -9.65 4.59 -14.91
C ILE A 183 -10.43 5.50 -13.97
N LEU A 184 -10.51 5.15 -12.69
CA LEU A 184 -11.20 5.97 -11.69
C LEU A 184 -10.54 7.35 -11.60
N LEU A 185 -9.21 7.45 -11.45
CA LEU A 185 -8.53 8.76 -11.42
C LEU A 185 -8.84 9.60 -12.65
N PHE A 186 -8.79 8.98 -13.83
CA PHE A 186 -9.09 9.65 -15.09
C PHE A 186 -10.54 10.15 -15.18
N MET A 187 -11.49 9.40 -14.61
CA MET A 187 -12.91 9.74 -14.61
C MET A 187 -13.28 10.79 -13.56
N LEU A 188 -12.61 10.79 -12.40
CA LEU A 188 -13.05 11.53 -11.22
C LEU A 188 -12.45 12.93 -11.11
N ILE A 189 -11.19 13.06 -11.48
CA ILE A 189 -10.52 14.36 -11.47
C ILE A 189 -11.12 15.18 -12.60
N ARG A 190 -11.47 16.44 -12.38
CA ARG A 190 -12.12 17.28 -13.39
C ARG A 190 -11.09 18.02 -14.23
N HIS A 191 -10.09 18.59 -13.58
CA HIS A 191 -9.06 19.39 -14.21
C HIS A 191 -8.09 18.50 -14.97
N HIS A 192 -7.92 18.76 -16.26
CA HIS A 192 -7.14 17.90 -17.14
C HIS A 192 -5.66 17.81 -16.76
N GLU A 193 -5.08 18.90 -16.25
CA GLU A 193 -3.69 18.92 -15.74
C GLU A 193 -3.55 18.01 -14.51
N LEU A 194 -4.54 18.05 -13.62
CA LEU A 194 -4.59 17.19 -12.44
C LEU A 194 -4.86 15.73 -12.81
N LYS A 195 -5.60 15.44 -13.89
CA LYS A 195 -5.78 14.07 -14.40
C LYS A 195 -4.45 13.46 -14.81
N ILE A 196 -3.70 14.18 -15.64
CA ILE A 196 -2.36 13.78 -16.07
C ILE A 196 -1.49 13.53 -14.85
N LEU A 197 -1.48 14.49 -13.91
CA LEU A 197 -0.74 14.37 -12.68
C LEU A 197 -1.13 13.14 -11.87
N GLY A 198 -2.43 12.90 -11.67
CA GLY A 198 -2.94 11.76 -10.93
C GLY A 198 -2.52 10.44 -11.54
N VAL A 199 -2.64 10.31 -12.87
CA VAL A 199 -2.22 9.13 -13.61
C VAL A 199 -0.71 8.89 -13.49
N LEU A 200 0.11 9.94 -13.63
CA LEU A 200 1.55 9.83 -13.50
C LEU A 200 1.98 9.51 -12.07
N LEU A 201 1.39 10.16 -11.07
CA LEU A 201 1.64 9.86 -9.66
C LEU A 201 1.21 8.44 -9.30
N TRP A 202 0.07 7.98 -9.81
CA TRP A 202 -0.37 6.60 -9.63
C TRP A 202 0.67 5.64 -10.22
N GLY A 203 1.02 5.81 -11.49
CA GLY A 203 2.06 5.02 -12.15
C GLY A 203 3.35 5.00 -11.34
N LEU A 204 3.90 6.17 -11.01
CA LEU A 204 5.17 6.29 -10.28
C LEU A 204 5.09 5.68 -8.86
N LEU A 205 3.99 5.85 -8.14
CA LEU A 205 3.88 5.29 -6.79
C LEU A 205 3.62 3.77 -6.79
N HIS A 206 2.98 3.22 -7.83
CA HIS A 206 2.54 1.82 -7.87
C HIS A 206 3.50 0.91 -8.65
N LEU A 207 4.10 1.41 -9.74
CA LEU A 207 5.18 0.72 -10.46
C LEU A 207 6.35 0.43 -9.53
N PHE A 208 6.80 1.46 -8.83
CA PHE A 208 7.90 1.38 -7.87
C PHE A 208 7.42 0.98 -6.47
N GLY A 209 6.11 1.01 -6.26
CA GLY A 209 5.42 0.55 -5.04
C GLY A 209 5.45 -0.94 -4.81
N GLY A 210 5.88 -1.69 -5.82
CA GLY A 210 6.12 -3.12 -5.70
C GLY A 210 5.09 -3.97 -6.42
N LEU A 211 4.40 -3.47 -7.46
CA LEU A 211 3.49 -4.28 -8.26
C LEU A 211 4.20 -5.52 -8.84
N ALA A 212 5.40 -5.30 -9.40
CA ALA A 212 6.25 -6.37 -9.92
C ALA A 212 6.58 -7.42 -8.86
N ILE A 213 6.77 -6.97 -7.61
CA ILE A 213 7.09 -7.83 -6.47
C ILE A 213 5.86 -8.40 -5.74
N GLY A 214 4.65 -8.03 -6.14
CA GLY A 214 3.43 -8.48 -5.47
C GLY A 214 3.11 -7.76 -4.15
N ALA A 215 3.49 -6.49 -4.01
CA ALA A 215 3.03 -5.67 -2.89
C ALA A 215 1.51 -5.46 -2.96
N MET A 216 0.76 -6.11 -2.07
CA MET A 216 -0.72 -6.06 -2.09
C MET A 216 -1.31 -4.67 -1.79
N ASP A 217 -0.50 -3.74 -1.27
CA ASP A 217 -0.92 -2.37 -0.93
C ASP A 217 -1.63 -1.69 -2.10
N LEU A 218 -1.20 -1.99 -3.31
CA LEU A 218 -1.63 -1.34 -4.54
C LEU A 218 -3.07 -1.72 -4.91
N PHE A 219 -3.36 -3.04 -4.90
CA PHE A 219 -4.72 -3.58 -5.01
C PHE A 219 -5.66 -2.95 -3.97
N ILE A 220 -5.21 -2.85 -2.72
CA ILE A 220 -6.01 -2.30 -1.63
C ILE A 220 -6.35 -0.84 -1.90
N ILE A 221 -5.38 -0.02 -2.32
CA ILE A 221 -5.60 1.40 -2.60
C ILE A 221 -6.67 1.58 -3.69
N SER A 222 -6.67 0.76 -4.75
CA SER A 222 -7.72 0.82 -5.78
C SER A 222 -9.11 0.59 -5.21
N ILE A 223 -9.28 -0.39 -4.32
CA ILE A 223 -10.56 -0.64 -3.66
C ILE A 223 -10.91 0.49 -2.68
N LEU A 224 -9.92 1.02 -1.96
CA LEU A 224 -10.11 2.18 -1.11
C LEU A 224 -10.55 3.39 -1.96
N LEU A 225 -10.02 3.62 -3.15
CA LEU A 225 -10.51 4.67 -4.04
C LEU A 225 -12.01 4.50 -4.34
N ILE A 226 -12.46 3.28 -4.66
CA ILE A 226 -13.90 3.00 -4.85
C ILE A 226 -14.69 3.30 -3.58
N ALA A 227 -14.18 2.91 -2.41
CA ALA A 227 -14.83 3.21 -1.13
C ALA A 227 -15.02 4.72 -0.95
N LEU A 228 -13.99 5.53 -1.20
CA LEU A 228 -14.04 6.99 -1.14
C LEU A 228 -15.11 7.56 -2.09
N LEU A 229 -15.22 7.04 -3.30
CA LEU A 229 -16.26 7.45 -4.25
C LEU A 229 -17.67 7.14 -3.80
N LEU A 230 -17.85 5.96 -3.23
CA LEU A 230 -19.13 5.59 -2.63
C LEU A 230 -19.46 6.52 -1.46
N MET A 231 -18.46 6.94 -0.67
CA MET A 231 -18.68 7.96 0.38
C MET A 231 -19.14 9.30 -0.21
N GLN A 232 -18.50 9.78 -1.27
CA GLN A 232 -18.88 11.04 -1.94
C GLN A 232 -20.29 10.99 -2.53
N ARG A 233 -20.69 9.83 -3.06
CA ARG A 233 -22.01 9.59 -3.65
C ARG A 233 -23.08 9.19 -2.61
N ASN A 234 -22.79 9.35 -1.32
CA ASN A 234 -23.67 8.99 -0.21
C ASN A 234 -24.03 7.49 -0.09
N HIS A 235 -23.32 6.60 -0.80
CA HIS A 235 -23.42 5.15 -0.66
C HIS A 235 -22.57 4.65 0.54
N HIS A 236 -22.84 5.20 1.73
CA HIS A 236 -22.03 4.98 2.93
C HIS A 236 -21.92 3.51 3.36
N LEU A 237 -23.01 2.74 3.22
CA LEU A 237 -23.00 1.32 3.58
C LEU A 237 -22.06 0.53 2.66
N ALA A 238 -22.13 0.74 1.35
CA ALA A 238 -21.24 0.08 0.40
C ALA A 238 -19.78 0.46 0.64
N ALA A 239 -19.50 1.73 0.94
CA ALA A 239 -18.16 2.17 1.35
C ALA A 239 -17.67 1.45 2.61
N ALA A 240 -18.52 1.36 3.65
CA ALA A 240 -18.20 0.65 4.89
C ALA A 240 -17.92 -0.84 4.66
N VAL A 241 -18.68 -1.49 3.77
CA VAL A 241 -18.43 -2.88 3.36
C VAL A 241 -17.05 -3.02 2.73
N LEU A 242 -16.68 -2.16 1.78
CA LEU A 242 -15.36 -2.22 1.14
C LEU A 242 -14.22 -1.97 2.13
N PHE A 243 -14.36 -1.00 3.05
CA PHE A 243 -13.37 -0.81 4.12
C PHE A 243 -13.22 -2.05 4.99
N GLY A 244 -14.34 -2.69 5.35
CA GLY A 244 -14.33 -3.92 6.15
C GLY A 244 -13.66 -5.09 5.44
N ILE A 245 -13.98 -5.32 4.17
CA ILE A 245 -13.35 -6.38 3.36
C ILE A 245 -11.85 -6.12 3.24
N MET A 246 -11.42 -4.89 2.93
CA MET A 246 -9.99 -4.56 2.82
C MET A 246 -9.28 -4.64 4.18
N GLY A 247 -9.94 -4.28 5.28
CA GLY A 247 -9.43 -4.50 6.64
C GLY A 247 -9.27 -5.97 7.00
N ALA A 248 -10.09 -6.85 6.42
CA ALA A 248 -9.95 -8.30 6.57
C ALA A 248 -8.87 -8.89 5.66
N VAL A 249 -8.31 -8.11 4.72
CA VAL A 249 -7.17 -8.49 3.87
C VAL A 249 -5.86 -7.94 4.43
N LYS A 250 -5.84 -6.70 4.94
CA LYS A 250 -4.62 -6.07 5.44
C LYS A 250 -4.86 -5.15 6.62
N GLN A 251 -4.03 -5.31 7.64
CA GLN A 251 -4.08 -4.54 8.88
C GLN A 251 -3.77 -3.05 8.72
N SER A 252 -3.01 -2.62 7.70
CA SER A 252 -2.76 -1.19 7.46
C SER A 252 -4.06 -0.41 7.19
N VAL A 253 -5.10 -1.09 6.69
CA VAL A 253 -6.42 -0.51 6.46
C VAL A 253 -7.15 -0.22 7.77
N TRP A 254 -6.78 -0.85 8.90
CA TRP A 254 -7.40 -0.60 10.20
C TRP A 254 -7.21 0.85 10.65
N ILE A 255 -6.09 1.49 10.30
CA ILE A 255 -5.85 2.91 10.54
C ILE A 255 -6.87 3.76 9.77
N VAL A 256 -7.10 3.42 8.49
CA VAL A 256 -8.09 4.09 7.65
C VAL A 256 -9.50 3.91 8.23
N ILE A 257 -9.87 2.67 8.63
CA ILE A 257 -11.15 2.38 9.31
C ILE A 257 -11.30 3.24 10.57
N GLY A 258 -10.28 3.32 11.41
CA GLY A 258 -10.31 4.14 12.62
C GLY A 258 -10.61 5.62 12.33
N LEU A 259 -9.94 6.20 11.32
CA LEU A 259 -10.20 7.58 10.91
C LEU A 259 -11.57 7.77 10.27
N VAL A 260 -12.05 6.80 9.48
CA VAL A 260 -13.42 6.78 8.94
C VAL A 260 -14.44 6.76 10.07
N LEU A 261 -14.24 5.97 11.13
CA LEU A 261 -15.14 5.91 12.28
C LEU A 261 -15.15 7.22 13.08
N ILE A 262 -13.97 7.83 13.30
CA ILE A 262 -13.86 9.14 13.94
C ILE A 262 -14.61 10.20 13.12
N TRP A 263 -14.40 10.26 11.81
CA TRP A 263 -15.14 11.16 10.93
C TRP A 263 -16.64 10.86 10.97
N ALA A 264 -17.04 9.59 10.86
CA ALA A 264 -18.44 9.17 10.83
C ALA A 264 -19.16 9.48 12.16
N PHE A 265 -18.47 9.44 13.29
CA PHE A 265 -19.01 9.89 14.58
C PHE A 265 -19.45 11.35 14.52
N TRP A 266 -18.58 12.25 14.07
CA TRP A 266 -18.89 13.68 13.94
C TRP A 266 -19.94 13.97 12.87
N GLN A 267 -19.94 13.21 11.78
CA GLN A 267 -20.94 13.31 10.72
C GLN A 267 -22.26 12.59 11.03
N LYS A 268 -22.44 12.05 12.25
CA LYS A 268 -23.63 11.28 12.68
C LYS A 268 -23.96 10.06 11.80
N LYS A 269 -22.93 9.44 11.21
CA LYS A 269 -23.00 8.24 10.34
C LYS A 269 -22.36 7.00 10.97
N LEU A 270 -21.97 7.05 12.25
CA LEU A 270 -21.22 5.98 12.92
C LEU A 270 -21.88 4.59 12.77
N LYS A 271 -23.20 4.48 12.96
CA LYS A 271 -23.92 3.20 12.85
C LYS A 271 -23.69 2.50 11.51
N THR A 272 -23.67 3.26 10.41
CA THR A 272 -23.44 2.72 9.06
C THR A 272 -22.00 2.25 8.90
N TYR A 273 -21.03 3.01 9.41
CA TYR A 273 -19.61 2.69 9.25
C TYR A 273 -19.10 1.63 10.24
N MET A 274 -19.83 1.35 11.32
CA MET A 274 -19.55 0.20 12.21
C MET A 274 -19.63 -1.15 11.48
N VAL A 275 -20.24 -1.21 10.30
CA VAL A 275 -20.20 -2.41 9.45
C VAL A 275 -18.77 -2.80 9.06
N ALA A 276 -17.86 -1.83 8.90
CA ALA A 276 -16.46 -2.12 8.55
C ALA A 276 -15.75 -2.99 9.60
N PRO A 277 -15.63 -2.58 10.89
CA PRO A 277 -15.02 -3.44 11.90
C PRO A 277 -15.80 -4.73 12.15
N ILE A 278 -17.14 -4.75 11.97
CA ILE A 278 -17.93 -5.99 12.08
C ILE A 278 -17.49 -7.01 11.03
N ILE A 279 -17.32 -6.61 9.77
CA ILE A 279 -16.83 -7.51 8.71
C ILE A 279 -15.43 -8.03 9.05
N VAL A 280 -14.53 -7.16 9.50
CA VAL A 280 -13.18 -7.55 9.92
C VAL A 280 -13.25 -8.64 11.00
N VAL A 281 -14.05 -8.42 12.05
CA VAL A 281 -14.24 -9.40 13.12
C VAL A 281 -14.88 -10.69 12.60
N LEU A 282 -15.90 -10.63 11.75
CA LEU A 282 -16.55 -11.82 11.19
C LEU A 282 -15.62 -12.69 10.35
N VAL A 283 -14.64 -12.08 9.65
CA VAL A 283 -13.63 -12.83 8.89
C VAL A 283 -12.53 -13.37 9.80
N LEU A 284 -12.10 -12.62 10.82
CA LEU A 284 -11.08 -13.05 11.78
C LEU A 284 -11.57 -14.17 12.71
N LEU A 285 -12.83 -14.10 13.15
CA LEU A 285 -13.37 -14.92 14.23
C LEU A 285 -13.27 -16.44 13.98
N PRO A 286 -13.58 -16.99 12.79
CA PRO A 286 -13.44 -18.42 12.55
C PRO A 286 -12.01 -18.95 12.78
N PHE A 287 -10.99 -18.17 12.39
CA PHE A 287 -9.58 -18.53 12.53
C PHE A 287 -9.08 -18.35 13.95
N LEU A 288 -9.57 -17.31 14.63
CA LEU A 288 -9.31 -17.11 16.06
C LEU A 288 -9.89 -18.25 16.89
N LEU A 289 -11.07 -18.77 16.53
CA LEU A 289 -11.68 -19.93 17.18
C LEU A 289 -10.98 -21.25 16.80
N TRP A 290 -10.40 -21.34 15.60
CA TRP A 290 -9.68 -22.53 15.15
C TRP A 290 -8.36 -22.71 15.90
N ASN A 291 -7.55 -21.65 16.03
CA ASN A 291 -6.35 -21.66 16.87
C ASN A 291 -6.00 -20.23 17.34
N PRO A 292 -6.45 -19.81 18.54
CA PRO A 292 -6.25 -18.43 19.00
C PRO A 292 -4.79 -18.10 19.29
N VAL A 293 -4.03 -19.07 19.79
CA VAL A 293 -2.61 -18.89 20.13
C VAL A 293 -1.81 -18.63 18.88
N ALA A 294 -1.98 -19.47 17.87
CA ALA A 294 -1.20 -19.37 16.63
C ALA A 294 -1.54 -18.08 15.84
N MET A 295 -2.83 -17.72 15.78
CA MET A 295 -3.24 -16.48 15.11
C MET A 295 -2.71 -15.21 15.80
N VAL A 296 -2.70 -15.18 17.15
CA VAL A 296 -2.11 -14.07 17.90
C VAL A 296 -0.60 -14.02 17.73
N ASP A 297 0.06 -15.17 17.73
CA ASP A 297 1.51 -15.26 17.52
C ASP A 297 1.90 -14.65 16.18
N ASP A 298 1.23 -15.10 15.11
CA ASP A 298 1.53 -14.71 13.75
C ASP A 298 1.16 -13.26 13.42
N MET A 299 -0.02 -12.80 13.83
CA MET A 299 -0.50 -11.47 13.44
C MET A 299 0.02 -10.35 14.35
N LEU A 300 0.31 -10.64 15.62
CA LEU A 300 0.65 -9.61 16.61
C LEU A 300 2.06 -9.80 17.19
N LEU A 301 2.38 -10.98 17.72
CA LEU A 301 3.64 -11.20 18.45
C LEU A 301 4.85 -11.25 17.51
N TYR A 302 4.65 -11.74 16.28
CA TYR A 302 5.63 -11.75 15.20
C TYR A 302 6.26 -10.38 14.96
N PHE A 303 5.45 -9.33 14.95
CA PHE A 303 5.91 -7.94 14.78
C PHE A 303 6.37 -7.28 16.08
N ALA A 304 5.88 -7.75 17.22
CA ALA A 304 6.19 -7.20 18.53
C ALA A 304 7.50 -7.72 19.15
N ASN A 305 8.27 -8.54 18.43
CA ASN A 305 9.48 -9.21 18.94
C ASN A 305 9.20 -10.13 20.15
N ALA A 306 8.03 -10.78 20.15
CA ALA A 306 7.53 -11.57 21.28
C ALA A 306 7.37 -13.07 20.96
N THR A 307 7.93 -13.52 19.83
CA THR A 307 7.98 -14.94 19.41
C THR A 307 9.40 -15.36 19.04
N ALA A 308 9.66 -16.66 18.97
CA ALA A 308 10.98 -17.23 18.71
C ALA A 308 11.54 -16.83 17.32
N TYR A 309 10.66 -16.72 16.32
CA TYR A 309 11.01 -16.33 14.95
C TYR A 309 10.41 -14.97 14.60
N ALA A 310 10.55 -13.98 15.48
CA ALA A 310 10.01 -12.65 15.25
C ALA A 310 10.66 -11.95 14.04
N TYR A 311 9.88 -11.12 13.36
CA TYR A 311 10.39 -10.33 12.24
C TYR A 311 11.52 -9.39 12.71
N PRO A 312 12.71 -9.43 12.09
CA PRO A 312 13.84 -8.65 12.55
C PRO A 312 13.72 -7.17 12.18
N ILE A 313 14.58 -6.35 12.78
CA ILE A 313 14.71 -4.96 12.37
C ILE A 313 15.16 -4.85 10.91
N ASN A 314 14.61 -3.87 10.20
CA ASN A 314 15.05 -3.52 8.85
C ASN A 314 15.73 -2.14 8.88
N ILE A 315 17.06 -2.14 8.96
CA ILE A 315 17.87 -0.91 8.97
C ILE A 315 18.02 -0.33 7.56
N GLU A 316 18.10 -1.19 6.54
CA GLU A 316 18.37 -0.79 5.15
C GLU A 316 17.24 0.07 4.57
N ALA A 317 16.01 -0.14 5.04
CA ALA A 317 14.85 0.67 4.67
C ALA A 317 14.78 2.05 5.34
N GLY A 318 15.73 2.39 6.22
CA GLY A 318 15.85 3.71 6.84
C GLY A 318 15.06 3.88 8.14
N GLY A 319 14.43 5.05 8.33
CA GLY A 319 13.61 5.35 9.50
C GLY A 319 14.36 5.35 10.84
N MET A 320 13.63 5.05 11.92
CA MET A 320 14.20 5.05 13.28
C MET A 320 15.31 4.00 13.51
N PRO A 321 15.24 2.76 12.97
CA PRO A 321 16.35 1.81 13.10
C PRO A 321 17.68 2.36 12.55
N LEU A 322 17.66 3.03 11.39
CA LEU A 322 18.84 3.69 10.83
C LEU A 322 19.32 4.84 11.72
N LEU A 323 18.41 5.67 12.23
CA LEU A 323 18.77 6.76 13.15
C LEU A 323 19.46 6.23 14.42
N LEU A 324 18.89 5.18 15.03
CA LEU A 324 19.48 4.52 16.20
C LEU A 324 20.86 3.93 15.89
N GLN A 325 21.05 3.37 14.70
CA GLN A 325 22.36 2.89 14.27
C GLN A 325 23.37 4.04 14.12
N THR A 326 22.94 5.16 13.50
CA THR A 326 23.83 6.31 13.28
C THR A 326 24.29 6.99 14.56
N ILE A 327 23.52 6.90 15.65
CA ILE A 327 23.93 7.41 16.98
C ILE A 327 24.73 6.37 17.78
N GLY A 328 25.09 5.23 17.18
CA GLY A 328 26.02 4.25 17.73
C GLY A 328 25.41 3.09 18.50
N LEU A 329 24.08 2.86 18.44
CA LEU A 329 23.49 1.65 19.03
C LEU A 329 23.91 0.41 18.23
N SER A 330 24.23 -0.68 18.93
CA SER A 330 24.53 -1.97 18.32
C SER A 330 23.25 -2.62 17.78
N PHE A 331 23.40 -3.57 16.85
CA PHE A 331 22.26 -4.30 16.27
C PHE A 331 21.37 -4.93 17.35
N ALA A 332 21.96 -5.56 18.38
CA ALA A 332 21.21 -6.17 19.48
C ALA A 332 20.42 -5.13 20.30
N GLN A 333 20.98 -3.95 20.51
CA GLN A 333 20.29 -2.85 21.20
C GLN A 333 19.13 -2.30 20.37
N ILE A 334 19.32 -2.17 19.05
CA ILE A 334 18.29 -1.72 18.13
C ILE A 334 17.15 -2.76 18.06
N GLN A 335 17.46 -4.05 17.98
CA GLN A 335 16.46 -5.13 17.96
C GLN A 335 15.58 -5.14 19.22
N ALA A 336 16.18 -4.89 20.39
CA ALA A 336 15.49 -4.84 21.68
C ALA A 336 14.82 -3.48 21.97
N PHE A 337 14.95 -2.50 21.07
CA PHE A 337 14.43 -1.15 21.29
C PHE A 337 12.89 -1.16 21.37
N PRO A 338 12.27 -0.42 22.31
CA PRO A 338 10.82 -0.44 22.50
C PRO A 338 10.08 0.43 21.47
N TYR A 339 10.09 0.02 20.19
CA TYR A 339 9.49 0.78 19.08
C TYR A 339 8.02 1.14 19.30
N PHE A 340 7.25 0.28 19.96
CA PHE A 340 5.84 0.56 20.26
C PHE A 340 5.68 1.85 21.09
N VAL A 341 6.63 2.18 21.97
CA VAL A 341 6.58 3.43 22.76
C VAL A 341 6.67 4.63 21.82
N LEU A 342 7.56 4.60 20.83
CA LEU A 342 7.65 5.67 19.84
C LEU A 342 6.40 5.75 18.97
N GLN A 343 5.84 4.60 18.57
CA GLN A 343 4.58 4.57 17.82
C GLN A 343 3.43 5.18 18.62
N LEU A 344 3.37 4.97 19.93
CA LEU A 344 2.37 5.62 20.79
C LEU A 344 2.66 7.12 20.93
N LEU A 345 3.92 7.51 21.14
CA LEU A 345 4.34 8.91 21.30
C LEU A 345 4.14 9.74 20.03
N VAL A 346 4.25 9.15 18.84
CA VAL A 346 3.99 9.82 17.56
C VAL A 346 2.53 9.65 17.16
N GLY A 347 2.02 8.44 17.22
CA GLY A 347 0.69 8.06 16.74
C GLY A 347 -0.44 8.68 17.55
N ILE A 348 -0.38 8.67 18.89
CA ILE A 348 -1.47 9.21 19.73
C ILE A 348 -1.59 10.74 19.55
N PRO A 349 -0.53 11.56 19.66
CA PRO A 349 -0.67 12.99 19.46
C PRO A 349 -1.14 13.33 18.05
N LEU A 350 -0.61 12.66 17.01
CA LEU A 350 -1.09 12.85 15.64
C LEU A 350 -2.57 12.48 15.50
N LEU A 351 -3.00 11.35 16.05
CA LEU A 351 -4.40 10.92 16.03
C LEU A 351 -5.32 11.94 16.70
N VAL A 352 -4.94 12.48 17.86
CA VAL A 352 -5.72 13.51 18.56
C VAL A 352 -5.83 14.79 17.72
N LEU A 353 -4.72 15.24 17.13
CA LEU A 353 -4.72 16.42 16.26
C LEU A 353 -5.60 16.21 15.02
N ILE A 354 -5.46 15.05 14.37
CA ILE A 354 -6.27 14.65 13.21
C ILE A 354 -7.75 14.57 13.57
N ALA A 355 -8.12 13.93 14.69
CA ALA A 355 -9.50 13.81 15.13
C ALA A 355 -10.16 15.19 15.35
N ARG A 356 -9.42 16.14 15.94
CA ARG A 356 -9.88 17.54 16.09
C ARG A 356 -10.07 18.25 14.77
N LYS A 357 -9.25 17.96 13.76
CA LYS A 357 -9.39 18.52 12.41
C LYS A 357 -10.58 17.91 11.67
N LEU A 358 -10.70 16.58 11.69
CA LEU A 358 -11.79 15.84 11.05
C LEU A 358 -13.17 16.21 11.59
N GLN A 359 -13.29 16.63 12.85
CA GLN A 359 -14.53 17.17 13.42
C GLN A 359 -15.11 18.33 12.61
N LYS A 360 -14.26 19.15 12.00
CA LYS A 360 -14.66 20.35 11.25
C LYS A 360 -14.80 20.11 9.74
N MET A 361 -14.53 18.89 9.28
CA MET A 361 -14.42 18.57 7.86
C MET A 361 -15.53 17.60 7.44
N SER A 362 -16.43 18.07 6.58
CA SER A 362 -17.49 17.25 6.00
C SER A 362 -17.01 16.45 4.78
N ASP A 363 -15.99 16.94 4.08
CA ASP A 363 -15.45 16.29 2.88
C ASP A 363 -14.64 15.02 3.26
N PRO A 364 -15.02 13.83 2.76
CA PRO A 364 -14.32 12.58 3.05
C PRO A 364 -12.88 12.52 2.50
N HIS A 365 -12.47 13.38 1.55
CA HIS A 365 -11.09 13.38 1.03
C HIS A 365 -10.03 13.60 2.11
N TYR A 366 -10.36 14.41 3.13
CA TYR A 366 -9.45 14.68 4.25
C TYR A 366 -9.11 13.42 5.04
N ILE A 367 -9.96 12.40 5.02
CA ILE A 367 -9.67 11.11 5.64
C ILE A 367 -8.43 10.49 4.99
N TYR A 368 -8.27 10.61 3.67
CA TYR A 368 -7.16 9.99 2.93
C TYR A 368 -5.87 10.77 3.17
N VAL A 369 -5.94 12.10 3.16
CA VAL A 369 -4.81 12.97 3.57
C VAL A 369 -4.30 12.59 4.95
N TYR A 370 -5.20 12.54 5.94
CA TYR A 370 -4.81 12.27 7.30
C TYR A 370 -4.46 10.80 7.57
N SER A 371 -5.02 9.86 6.81
CA SER A 371 -4.57 8.46 6.81
C SER A 371 -3.13 8.38 6.34
N GLY A 372 -2.80 9.04 5.22
CA GLY A 372 -1.42 9.11 4.73
C GLY A 372 -0.46 9.71 5.77
N VAL A 373 -0.81 10.83 6.39
CA VAL A 373 0.00 11.46 7.45
C VAL A 373 0.20 10.53 8.65
N LEU A 374 -0.87 9.90 9.14
CA LEU A 374 -0.80 9.03 10.31
C LEU A 374 0.00 7.75 10.03
N VAL A 375 -0.25 7.09 8.90
CA VAL A 375 0.50 5.89 8.49
C VAL A 375 1.97 6.24 8.31
N PHE A 376 2.29 7.36 7.64
CA PHE A 376 3.68 7.79 7.47
C PHE A 376 4.37 8.03 8.82
N GLY A 377 3.72 8.78 9.72
CA GLY A 377 4.28 9.08 11.04
C GLY A 377 4.58 7.82 11.86
N VAL A 378 3.68 6.84 11.84
CA VAL A 378 3.87 5.55 12.52
C VAL A 378 4.93 4.70 11.81
N ALA A 379 4.96 4.66 10.48
CA ALA A 379 5.91 3.86 9.70
C ALA A 379 7.37 4.32 9.88
N VAL A 380 7.61 5.63 9.98
CA VAL A 380 8.97 6.18 10.19
C VAL A 380 9.59 5.69 11.51
N VAL A 381 8.77 5.56 12.56
CA VAL A 381 9.21 5.11 13.88
C VAL A 381 9.01 3.62 14.11
N TYR A 382 8.67 2.87 13.06
CA TYR A 382 8.46 1.44 13.16
C TYR A 382 9.78 0.67 13.26
N LYS A 383 9.72 -0.56 13.80
CA LYS A 383 10.86 -1.49 13.91
C LYS A 383 11.42 -1.89 12.55
N PHE A 384 10.54 -2.04 11.57
CA PHE A 384 10.88 -2.40 10.19
C PHE A 384 10.15 -1.45 9.24
N PRO A 385 10.64 -0.21 9.08
CA PRO A 385 10.15 0.62 7.99
C PRO A 385 10.32 -0.16 6.69
N HIS A 386 9.36 -0.03 5.79
CA HIS A 386 9.41 -0.70 4.50
C HIS A 386 8.80 0.21 3.46
N PHE A 387 9.36 0.17 2.25
CA PHE A 387 9.00 1.11 1.20
C PHE A 387 7.52 1.03 0.81
N ASN A 388 6.90 -0.15 0.90
CA ASN A 388 5.47 -0.31 0.64
C ASN A 388 4.59 0.47 1.63
N TYR A 389 4.96 0.58 2.91
CA TYR A 389 4.22 1.39 3.89
C TYR A 389 4.32 2.87 3.58
N PHE A 390 5.51 3.34 3.18
CA PHE A 390 5.69 4.72 2.75
C PHE A 390 4.91 5.00 1.46
N ASN A 391 4.93 4.09 0.49
CA ASN A 391 4.16 4.24 -0.75
C ASN A 391 2.66 4.20 -0.50
N PHE A 392 2.17 3.33 0.39
CA PHE A 392 0.77 3.33 0.80
C PHE A 392 0.38 4.68 1.44
N ALA A 393 1.20 5.19 2.36
CA ALA A 393 0.97 6.48 3.01
C ALA A 393 1.00 7.66 2.02
N LEU A 394 2.02 7.72 1.16
CA LEU A 394 2.21 8.76 0.15
C LEU A 394 1.09 8.75 -0.87
N THR A 395 0.65 7.57 -1.31
CA THR A 395 -0.48 7.44 -2.24
C THR A 395 -1.77 7.95 -1.61
N LEU A 396 -2.11 7.54 -0.39
CA LEU A 396 -3.30 8.06 0.30
C LEU A 396 -3.23 9.60 0.45
N PHE A 397 -2.08 10.12 0.84
CA PHE A 397 -1.87 11.56 0.97
C PHE A 397 -2.04 12.29 -0.38
N ALA A 398 -1.33 11.84 -1.41
CA ALA A 398 -1.35 12.44 -2.73
C ALA A 398 -2.74 12.42 -3.36
N LEU A 399 -3.45 11.29 -3.25
CA LEU A 399 -4.83 11.17 -3.74
C LEU A 399 -5.78 12.11 -3.00
N GLY A 400 -5.73 12.13 -1.67
CA GLY A 400 -6.56 13.03 -0.87
C GLY A 400 -6.33 14.50 -1.23
N MET A 401 -5.06 14.91 -1.36
CA MET A 401 -4.69 16.28 -1.75
C MET A 401 -5.14 16.60 -3.17
N LEU A 402 -4.94 15.67 -4.11
CA LEU A 402 -5.34 15.83 -5.51
C LEU A 402 -6.84 16.07 -5.64
N PHE A 403 -7.66 15.29 -4.92
CA PHE A 403 -9.10 15.48 -4.93
C PHE A 403 -9.53 16.79 -4.25
N ILE A 404 -8.89 17.18 -3.14
CA ILE A 404 -9.18 18.46 -2.47
C ILE A 404 -8.87 19.63 -3.38
N ILE A 405 -7.73 19.62 -4.09
CA ILE A 405 -7.38 20.69 -5.03
C ILE A 405 -8.36 20.72 -6.20
N ASP A 406 -8.68 19.55 -6.77
CA ASP A 406 -9.61 19.44 -7.90
C ASP A 406 -11.04 19.89 -7.57
N HIS A 407 -11.49 19.65 -6.34
CA HIS A 407 -12.85 19.98 -5.88
C HIS A 407 -12.93 21.34 -5.17
N GLY A 408 -11.80 21.84 -4.66
CA GLY A 408 -11.68 23.09 -3.91
C GLY A 408 -11.88 24.36 -4.74
N ASP A 409 -11.82 24.25 -6.07
CA ASP A 409 -12.22 25.32 -6.99
C ASP A 409 -13.74 25.53 -7.07
N LYS A 410 -14.54 24.76 -6.32
CA LYS A 410 -15.87 25.21 -5.95
C LYS A 410 -15.74 26.30 -4.89
N LYS A 411 -15.62 27.55 -5.34
CA LYS A 411 -16.24 28.65 -4.59
C LYS A 411 -17.63 28.19 -4.21
N ILE A 412 -17.89 28.20 -2.91
CA ILE A 412 -19.24 28.25 -2.37
C ILE A 412 -19.81 29.55 -2.95
N GLU A 413 -20.58 29.42 -4.04
CA GLU A 413 -21.50 30.47 -4.48
C GLU A 413 -22.70 30.52 -3.53
#